data_AF-A0A2S9FRS0-F1
#
_entry.id   AF-A0A2S9FRS0-F1
#
_cell.length_a   1.000
_cell.length_b   1.000
_cell.length_c   1.000
_cell.angle_alpha   90.00
_cell.angle_beta   90.00
_cell.angle_gamma   90.00
#
_symmetry.space_group_name_H-M   'P 1'
#
loop_
_entity.id
_entity.type
_entity.pdbx_description
1 polymer ?
#
loop_
_entity_poly.entity_id
_entity_poly.type
_entity_poly.pdbx_seq_one_letter_code
_entity_poly.pdbx_strand_id
1 'polypeptide(L)'
;EEHVSTTLTEINVALHAHVLLQRDVHYIVRDNAVHLINASRGRIATLQRWPDGLQAAVEAKEGIETTETGEVLDTITVQALINRYPRVCGMTGTALA
;
A
#
# COMPACT_ATOMS: atom_id res chain seq x y z
N GLU A 1 13.13 22.60 13.72
CA GLU A 1 12.80 21.34 14.43
C GLU A 1 11.61 20.61 13.80
N GLU A 2 10.59 21.31 13.32
CA GLU A 2 9.36 20.72 12.74
C GLU A 2 9.58 19.73 11.57
N HIS A 3 10.64 19.90 10.77
CA HIS A 3 10.92 19.03 9.61
C HIS A 3 11.77 17.80 9.93
N VAL A 4 12.40 17.75 11.10
CA VAL A 4 13.39 16.69 11.41
C VAL A 4 12.73 15.32 11.39
N SER A 5 11.52 15.19 11.93
CA SER A 5 10.81 13.92 11.97
C SER A 5 10.39 13.45 10.57
N THR A 6 9.81 14.32 9.76
CA THR A 6 9.32 13.96 8.41
C THR A 6 10.49 13.61 7.49
N THR A 7 11.54 14.43 7.48
CA THR A 7 12.73 14.18 6.66
C THR A 7 13.44 12.89 7.06
N LEU A 8 13.50 12.54 8.35
CA LEU A 8 14.07 11.26 8.79
C LEU A 8 13.26 10.07 8.27
N THR A 9 11.93 10.16 8.31
CA THR A 9 11.05 9.11 7.77
C THR A 9 11.26 8.94 6.27
N GLU A 10 11.28 10.04 5.51
CA GLU A 10 11.52 10.01 4.05
C GLU A 10 12.87 9.41 3.70
N ILE A 11 13.94 9.80 4.40
CA ILE A 11 15.29 9.24 4.21
C ILE A 11 15.30 7.74 4.53
N ASN A 12 14.64 7.31 5.60
CA ASN A 12 14.59 5.91 5.97
C ASN A 12 13.87 5.06 4.89
N VAL A 13 12.75 5.56 4.35
CA VAL A 13 12.03 4.90 3.26
C VAL A 13 12.86 4.87 1.97
N ALA A 14 13.55 5.96 1.65
CA ALA A 14 14.46 6.01 0.50
C ALA A 14 15.62 5.01 0.64
N LEU A 15 16.22 4.91 1.83
CA LEU A 15 17.29 3.94 2.10
C LEU A 15 16.79 2.50 2.04
N HIS A 16 15.58 2.22 2.56
CA HIS A 16 14.91 0.93 2.42
C HIS A 16 14.77 0.56 0.94
N ALA A 17 14.19 1.45 0.13
CA ALA A 17 14.04 1.24 -1.31
C ALA A 17 15.39 1.02 -2.01
N HIS A 18 16.42 1.75 -1.62
CA HIS A 18 17.74 1.68 -2.26
C HIS A 18 18.50 0.39 -1.90
N VAL A 19 18.56 0.04 -0.62
CA VAL A 19 19.45 -1.01 -0.08
C VAL A 19 18.77 -2.36 0.06
N LEU A 20 17.50 -2.39 0.49
CA LEU A 20 16.81 -3.66 0.81
C LEU A 20 15.99 -4.19 -0.36
N LEU A 21 15.53 -3.33 -1.27
CA LEU A 21 14.74 -3.73 -2.42
C LEU A 21 15.62 -3.88 -3.67
N GLN A 22 15.61 -5.07 -4.22
CA GLN A 22 16.35 -5.44 -5.43
C GLN A 22 15.40 -5.65 -6.61
N ARG A 23 15.72 -4.99 -7.73
CA ARG A 23 15.10 -5.20 -9.03
C ARG A 23 15.31 -6.64 -9.50
N ASP A 24 14.31 -7.18 -10.19
CA ASP A 24 14.24 -8.56 -10.69
C ASP A 24 14.20 -9.65 -9.61
N VAL A 25 14.06 -9.26 -8.34
CA VAL A 25 13.85 -10.16 -7.19
C VAL A 25 12.57 -9.79 -6.45
N HIS A 26 12.48 -8.54 -5.99
CA HIS A 26 11.36 -8.04 -5.19
C HIS A 26 10.32 -7.33 -6.06
N TYR A 27 10.77 -6.71 -7.14
CA TYR A 27 9.95 -6.01 -8.12
C TYR A 27 10.56 -6.07 -9.50
N ILE A 28 9.76 -5.75 -10.51
CA ILE A 28 10.21 -5.49 -11.87
C ILE A 28 9.73 -4.11 -12.32
N VAL A 29 10.44 -3.54 -13.28
CA VAL A 29 10.01 -2.33 -13.99
C VAL A 29 9.50 -2.76 -15.36
N ARG A 30 8.24 -2.47 -15.66
CA ARG A 30 7.62 -2.77 -16.95
C ARG A 30 6.64 -1.66 -17.31
N ASP A 31 6.56 -1.29 -18.58
CA ASP A 31 5.65 -0.25 -19.07
C ASP A 31 5.75 1.07 -18.28
N ASN A 32 6.98 1.42 -17.87
CA ASN A 32 7.27 2.57 -17.03
C ASN A 32 6.56 2.57 -15.66
N ALA A 33 6.27 1.38 -15.12
CA ALA A 33 5.67 1.20 -13.80
C ALA A 33 6.41 0.10 -13.01
N VAL A 34 6.39 0.24 -11.68
CA VAL A 34 6.97 -0.74 -10.76
C VAL A 34 5.90 -1.76 -10.39
N HIS A 35 6.17 -3.04 -10.65
CA HIS A 35 5.30 -4.14 -10.27
C HIS A 35 5.97 -5.07 -9.26
N LEU A 36 5.27 -5.38 -8.18
CA LEU A 36 5.78 -6.27 -7.13
C LEU A 36 5.81 -7.72 -7.60
N ILE A 37 6.84 -8.47 -7.18
CA ILE A 37 6.89 -9.92 -7.31
C ILE A 37 6.45 -10.55 -6.00
N ASN A 38 5.50 -11.47 -6.07
CA ASN A 38 5.10 -12.26 -4.91
C ASN A 38 6.20 -13.28 -4.57
N ALA A 39 6.83 -13.13 -3.40
CA ALA A 39 7.92 -14.00 -2.94
C ALA A 39 7.56 -15.49 -2.84
N SER A 40 6.27 -15.83 -2.65
CA SER A 40 5.83 -17.23 -2.50
C SER A 40 5.56 -17.94 -3.82
N ARG A 41 5.19 -17.20 -4.87
CA ARG A 41 4.71 -17.77 -6.15
C ARG A 41 5.48 -17.28 -7.37
N GLY A 42 6.37 -16.30 -7.22
CA GLY A 42 7.11 -15.65 -8.30
C GLY A 42 6.24 -14.89 -9.30
N ARG A 43 4.96 -14.65 -8.98
CA ARG A 43 4.00 -13.97 -9.87
C ARG A 43 4.01 -12.47 -9.64
N ILE A 44 3.73 -11.72 -10.69
CA ILE A 44 3.51 -10.29 -10.62
C ILE A 44 2.21 -10.01 -9.85
N ALA A 45 2.28 -9.16 -8.83
CA ALA A 45 1.15 -8.72 -8.03
C ALA A 45 0.60 -7.40 -8.59
N THR A 46 -0.24 -7.48 -9.63
CA THR A 46 -0.71 -6.31 -10.41
C THR A 46 -1.51 -5.29 -9.61
N LEU A 47 -2.20 -5.72 -8.55
CA LEU A 47 -3.06 -4.86 -7.72
C LEU A 47 -2.45 -4.53 -6.35
N GLN A 48 -1.18 -4.88 -6.14
CA GLN A 48 -0.52 -4.66 -4.86
C GLN A 48 0.46 -3.49 -4.98
N ARG A 49 0.49 -2.67 -3.94
CA ARG A 49 1.41 -1.54 -3.78
C ARG A 49 2.11 -1.68 -2.44
N TRP A 50 3.37 -1.24 -2.34
CA TRP A 50 4.00 -1.11 -1.04
C TRP A 50 3.40 0.06 -0.23
N PRO A 51 3.20 -0.12 1.08
CA PRO A 51 2.64 0.91 1.97
C PRO A 51 3.64 2.05 2.25
N ASP A 52 3.18 3.06 2.98
CA ASP A 52 4.00 4.09 3.65
C ASP A 52 5.00 4.82 2.74
N GLY A 53 4.61 5.07 1.49
CA GLY A 53 5.45 5.77 0.51
C GLY A 53 6.61 4.96 -0.07
N LEU A 54 6.78 3.70 0.33
CA LEU A 54 7.86 2.84 -0.16
C LEU A 54 7.77 2.58 -1.66
N GLN A 55 6.55 2.47 -2.21
CA GLN A 55 6.36 2.40 -3.66
C GLN A 55 6.92 3.63 -4.37
N ALA A 56 6.55 4.83 -3.89
CA ALA A 56 7.01 6.08 -4.49
C ALA A 56 8.53 6.22 -4.40
N ALA A 57 9.13 5.76 -3.30
CA ALA A 57 10.59 5.72 -3.16
C ALA A 57 11.27 4.78 -4.16
N VAL A 58 10.67 3.63 -4.49
CA VAL A 58 11.19 2.73 -5.54
C VAL A 58 10.99 3.31 -6.93
N GLU A 59 9.85 3.95 -7.20
CA GLU A 59 9.61 4.66 -8.45
C GLU A 59 10.64 5.78 -8.66
N ALA A 60 10.90 6.58 -7.62
CA ALA A 60 11.94 7.61 -7.63
C ALA A 60 13.35 7.03 -7.83
N LYS A 61 13.68 5.90 -7.18
CA LYS A 61 14.94 5.17 -7.36
C LYS A 61 15.16 4.74 -8.81
N GLU A 62 14.11 4.29 -9.50
CA GLU A 62 14.17 3.85 -10.89
C GLU A 62 13.99 5.00 -11.91
N GLY A 63 13.82 6.24 -11.45
CA GLY A 63 13.61 7.42 -12.31
C GLY A 63 12.23 7.48 -12.97
N ILE A 64 11.26 6.81 -12.38
CA ILE A 64 9.87 6.76 -12.84
C ILE A 64 9.08 7.87 -12.15
N GLU A 65 8.05 8.39 -12.82
CA GLU A 65 7.13 9.35 -12.22
C GLU A 65 6.46 8.71 -10.98
N THR A 66 6.59 9.39 -9.84
CA THR A 66 6.03 8.90 -8.58
C THR A 66 4.52 8.97 -8.64
N THR A 67 3.86 7.85 -8.42
CA THR A 67 2.40 7.82 -8.37
C THR A 67 1.93 8.41 -7.05
N GLU A 68 0.97 9.35 -7.06
CA GLU A 68 0.39 9.82 -5.79
C GLU A 68 -0.28 8.67 -5.05
N THR A 69 -0.15 8.66 -3.72
CA THR A 69 -0.83 7.69 -2.86
C THR A 69 -1.95 8.42 -2.15
N GLY A 70 -3.18 7.94 -2.29
CA GLY A 70 -4.28 8.39 -1.43
C GLY A 70 -4.01 7.96 0.01
N GLU A 71 -4.16 8.88 0.96
CA GLU A 71 -4.04 8.59 2.38
C GLU A 71 -5.38 8.11 2.94
N VAL A 72 -5.37 6.96 3.63
CA VAL A 72 -6.54 6.49 4.37
C VAL A 72 -6.51 7.13 5.76
N LEU A 73 -7.32 8.16 5.96
CA LEU A 73 -7.37 8.90 7.22
C LEU A 73 -8.05 8.12 8.36
N ASP A 74 -9.03 7.29 8.02
CA ASP A 74 -9.76 6.47 8.98
C ASP A 74 -10.34 5.22 8.29
N THR A 75 -10.62 4.17 9.06
CA THR A 75 -11.22 2.94 8.58
C THR A 75 -12.11 2.32 9.65
N ILE A 76 -13.33 1.93 9.26
CA ILE A 76 -14.25 1.18 10.11
C ILE A 76 -14.78 -0.03 9.36
N THR A 77 -14.93 -1.16 10.06
CA THR A 77 -15.58 -2.32 9.46
C THR A 77 -17.09 -2.10 9.38
N VAL A 78 -17.74 -2.72 8.39
CA VAL A 78 -19.20 -2.63 8.26
C VAL A 78 -19.90 -3.12 9.53
N GLN A 79 -19.37 -4.17 10.17
CA GLN A 79 -19.93 -4.70 11.43
C GLN A 79 -19.82 -3.68 12.56
N ALA A 80 -18.64 -3.05 12.74
CA ALA A 80 -18.43 -2.06 13.79
C ALA A 80 -19.30 -0.81 13.57
N LEU A 81 -19.46 -0.38 12.31
CA LEU A 81 -20.34 0.73 11.95
C LEU A 81 -21.80 0.42 12.29
N ILE A 82 -22.30 -0.78 11.95
CA ILE A 82 -23.66 -1.22 12.26
C ILE A 82 -23.91 -1.22 13.78
N ASN A 83 -22.93 -1.65 14.59
CA ASN A 83 -23.04 -1.66 16.04
C ASN A 83 -23.17 -0.27 16.69
N ARG A 84 -22.90 0.81 15.95
CA ARG A 84 -23.10 2.18 16.46
C ARG A 84 -24.55 2.65 16.39
N TYR A 85 -25.43 1.94 15.67
CA TYR A 85 -26.83 2.32 15.55
C TYR A 85 -27.62 1.88 16.79
N PRO A 86 -28.49 2.74 17.36
CA PRO A 86 -29.35 2.36 18.50
C PRO A 86 -30.31 1.21 18.21
N ARG A 87 -30.65 1.00 16.93
CA ARG A 87 -31.46 -0.12 16.45
C ARG A 87 -30.87 -0.62 15.13
N VAL A 88 -30.76 -1.93 15.01
CA VAL A 88 -30.29 -2.61 13.81
C VAL A 88 -31.41 -3.54 13.32
N CYS A 89 -31.73 -3.48 12.04
CA CYS A 89 -32.65 -4.41 11.38
C CYS A 89 -32.07 -4.81 10.00
N GLY A 90 -32.49 -5.95 9.49
CA GLY A 90 -32.05 -6.44 8.18
C GLY A 90 -33.01 -7.48 7.62
N MET A 91 -33.02 -7.63 6.30
CA MET A 91 -33.79 -8.64 5.59
C MET A 91 -32.90 -9.32 4.55
N THR A 92 -33.04 -10.63 4.42
CA THR A 92 -32.43 -11.41 3.34
C THR A 92 -33.21 -12.70 3.13
N GLY A 93 -33.26 -13.20 1.90
CA GLY A 93 -33.88 -14.47 1.56
C GLY A 93 -33.03 -15.70 1.93
N THR A 94 -31.78 -15.52 2.34
CA THR A 94 -30.79 -16.60 2.50
C THR A 94 -30.10 -16.60 3.87
N ALA A 95 -30.67 -15.94 4.89
CA ALA A 95 -30.03 -15.83 6.22
C ALA A 95 -29.72 -17.17 6.90
N LEU A 96 -30.52 -18.21 6.61
CA LEU A 96 -30.45 -19.53 7.25
C LEU A 96 -30.12 -20.65 6.25
N ALA A 97 -29.87 -20.30 4.99
CA ALA A 97 -29.58 -21.26 3.92
C ALA A 97 -28.10 -21.66 3.91
#